data_AF-A0A4Y2M7Q4-F1
#
_entry.id   AF-A0A4Y2M7Q4-F1
#
_cell.length_a   1.000
_cell.length_b   1.000
_cell.length_c   1.000
_cell.angle_alpha   90.00
_cell.angle_beta   90.00
_cell.angle_gamma   90.00
#
_symmetry.space_group_name_H-M   'P 1'
#
loop_
_entity.id
_entity.type
_entity.pdbx_description
1 polymer ?
#
loop_
_entity_poly.entity_id
_entity_poly.type
_entity_poly.pdbx_seq_one_letter_code
_entity_poly.pdbx_strand_id
1 'polypeptide(L)'
;MGDLNGHNPIWGSADFNVKGQQVEALLEDHQLCLLNDESFTYFHIPSRTFHTLDLAICSPSLAIKWDFSVADDLHNSDHFPIILSYSDDDVTYPERPKRYIFNKADWTLFSQMALISKQLVEKESIDDVVYEITDILITAADAAIPKTSGKIPKNWKPWWNAECGIADKKQAKAWNRFRRYPTTDNFIAFKHAKANARRIRRKSQRNSWMSFVNSINSRISAKLLWDKIRKISGYSKNGFSLSVLNLNGQVITDIKKIANALGETFATVSSETSYRQEFITYKTTEEGKVLYFTTNSNENIILTSI
;
A
#
# COMPACT_ATOMS: atom_id res chain seq x y z
N MET A 1 5.55 6.48 22.42
CA MET A 1 4.14 6.19 22.73
C MET A 1 4.07 4.81 23.36
N GLY A 2 3.30 4.64 24.44
CA GLY A 2 3.06 3.32 25.01
C GLY A 2 2.14 3.36 26.23
N ASP A 3 1.68 2.18 26.64
CA ASP A 3 0.94 1.97 27.88
C ASP A 3 1.91 1.94 29.08
N LEU A 4 1.86 2.98 29.92
CA LEU A 4 2.76 3.11 31.06
C LEU A 4 2.10 2.69 32.37
N ASN A 5 0.77 2.54 32.40
CA ASN A 5 0.00 2.24 33.61
C ASN A 5 0.31 3.18 34.80
N GLY A 6 0.74 4.42 34.50
CA GLY A 6 1.08 5.46 35.46
C GLY A 6 -0.07 6.44 35.61
N HIS A 7 -0.41 6.76 36.85
CA HIS A 7 -1.41 7.77 37.17
C HIS A 7 -0.68 9.05 37.57
N ASN A 8 -1.01 10.17 36.93
CA ASN A 8 -0.53 11.49 37.29
C ASN A 8 -1.49 12.58 36.74
N PRO A 9 -1.77 13.65 37.50
CA PRO A 9 -2.55 14.79 37.02
C PRO A 9 -2.00 15.47 35.76
N ILE A 10 -0.69 15.43 35.50
CA ILE A 10 -0.04 16.02 34.31
C ILE A 10 -0.63 15.50 33.00
N TRP A 11 -1.15 14.26 32.97
CA TRP A 11 -1.85 13.69 31.81
C TRP A 11 -3.33 13.38 32.10
N GLY A 12 -3.95 14.09 33.04
CA GLY A 12 -5.40 14.03 33.27
C GLY A 12 -5.87 12.89 34.19
N SER A 13 -4.98 12.27 34.97
CA SER A 13 -5.41 11.34 36.04
C SER A 13 -5.93 12.12 37.25
N ALA A 14 -6.88 11.54 37.99
CA ALA A 14 -7.41 12.15 39.22
C ALA A 14 -6.40 12.11 40.39
N ASP A 15 -5.45 11.19 40.34
CA ASP A 15 -4.47 10.90 41.37
C ASP A 15 -3.08 10.62 40.79
N PHE A 16 -2.09 10.50 41.69
CA PHE A 16 -0.74 10.06 41.35
C PHE A 16 -0.45 8.66 41.93
N ASN A 17 0.28 7.83 41.19
CA ASN A 17 0.86 6.59 41.71
C ASN A 17 2.38 6.58 41.52
N VAL A 18 3.08 5.61 42.13
CA VAL A 18 4.55 5.51 42.07
C VAL A 18 5.06 5.48 40.63
N LYS A 19 4.37 4.77 39.73
CA LYS A 19 4.74 4.72 38.31
C LYS A 19 4.58 6.08 37.63
N GLY A 20 3.51 6.81 37.92
CA GLY A 20 3.30 8.15 37.38
C GLY A 20 4.33 9.14 37.87
N GLN A 21 4.77 9.04 39.13
CA GLN A 21 5.88 9.86 39.64
C GLN A 21 7.20 9.54 38.93
N GLN A 22 7.47 8.27 38.64
CA GLN A 22 8.66 7.86 37.87
C GLN A 22 8.63 8.40 36.44
N VAL A 23 7.46 8.38 35.80
CA VAL A 23 7.29 8.93 34.45
C VAL A 23 7.40 10.45 34.45
N GLU A 24 6.85 11.13 35.46
CA GLU A 24 7.01 12.57 35.64
C GLU A 24 8.50 12.96 35.79
N ALA A 25 9.24 12.27 36.66
CA ALA A 25 10.69 12.49 36.79
C ALA A 25 11.43 12.26 35.47
N LEU A 26 11.07 11.21 34.71
CA LEU A 26 11.64 10.96 33.38
C LEU A 26 11.40 12.13 32.41
N LEU A 27 10.20 12.73 32.45
CA LEU A 27 9.88 13.88 31.59
C LEU A 27 10.75 15.09 31.93
N GLU A 28 10.93 15.37 33.22
CA GLU A 28 11.73 16.49 33.72
C GLU A 28 13.23 16.29 33.47
N ASP A 29 13.78 15.15 33.88
CA ASP A 29 15.21 14.82 33.81
C ASP A 29 15.75 14.84 32.37
N HIS A 30 14.89 14.48 31.40
CA HIS A 30 15.25 14.40 30.00
C HIS A 30 14.64 15.51 29.12
N GLN A 31 13.99 16.51 29.74
CA GLN A 31 13.36 17.65 29.04
C GLN A 31 12.43 17.19 27.91
N LEU A 32 11.61 16.18 28.18
CA LEU A 32 10.67 15.61 27.23
C LEU A 32 9.31 16.31 27.31
N CYS A 33 8.62 16.37 26.18
CA CYS A 33 7.28 16.93 26.09
C CYS A 33 6.24 15.82 26.06
N LEU A 34 5.23 15.96 26.90
CA LEU A 34 4.00 15.17 26.84
C LEU A 34 3.06 15.77 25.78
N LEU A 35 2.53 14.92 24.91
CA LEU A 35 1.59 15.33 23.86
C LEU A 35 0.11 15.13 24.24
N ASN A 36 -0.17 14.35 25.29
CA ASN A 36 -1.53 14.05 25.71
C ASN A 36 -2.31 15.33 26.07
N ASP A 37 -3.56 15.42 25.65
CA ASP A 37 -4.48 16.54 25.88
C ASP A 37 -5.50 16.25 27.01
N GLU A 38 -5.09 15.44 27.99
CA GLU A 38 -5.93 14.92 29.08
C GLU A 38 -7.07 13.98 28.63
N SER A 39 -7.23 13.70 27.34
CA SER A 39 -8.20 12.72 26.85
C SER A 39 -7.95 11.33 27.42
N PHE A 40 -9.04 10.65 27.79
CA PHE A 40 -8.97 9.27 28.30
C PHE A 40 -8.56 8.28 27.23
N THR A 41 -7.52 7.49 27.51
CA THR A 41 -7.01 6.45 26.60
C THR A 41 -7.45 5.04 26.98
N TYR A 42 -8.15 4.88 28.11
CA TYR A 42 -8.58 3.60 28.63
C TYR A 42 -9.99 3.66 29.22
N PHE A 43 -10.79 2.61 28.97
CA PHE A 43 -12.11 2.41 29.57
C PHE A 43 -12.15 1.12 30.38
N HIS A 44 -12.20 1.25 31.70
CA HIS A 44 -12.32 0.11 32.61
C HIS A 44 -13.78 -0.37 32.68
N ILE A 45 -14.09 -1.44 31.94
CA ILE A 45 -15.46 -1.99 31.82
C ILE A 45 -16.11 -2.34 33.18
N PRO A 46 -15.41 -2.96 34.16
CA PRO A 46 -16.03 -3.34 35.43
C PRO A 46 -16.49 -2.15 36.28
N SER A 47 -15.63 -1.15 36.48
CA SER A 47 -15.97 0.07 37.25
C SER A 47 -16.71 1.11 36.41
N ARG A 48 -16.69 0.97 35.08
CA ARG A 48 -17.24 1.93 34.11
C ARG A 48 -16.56 3.30 34.18
N THR A 49 -15.27 3.31 34.55
CA THR A 49 -14.45 4.53 34.66
C THR A 49 -13.53 4.66 33.47
N PHE A 50 -13.10 5.90 33.22
CA PHE A 50 -12.16 6.25 32.17
C PHE A 50 -10.84 6.68 32.80
N HIS A 51 -9.72 6.33 32.14
CA HIS A 51 -8.37 6.59 32.63
C HIS A 51 -7.45 6.96 31.46
N THR A 52 -6.34 7.62 31.77
CA THR A 52 -5.29 7.97 30.80
C THR A 52 -4.03 7.20 31.17
N LEU A 53 -3.78 6.09 30.48
CA LEU A 53 -2.68 5.16 30.78
C LEU A 53 -1.66 5.09 29.65
N ASP A 54 -2.09 5.43 28.43
CA ASP A 54 -1.28 5.44 27.23
C ASP A 54 -0.76 6.85 26.99
N LEU A 55 0.57 7.02 26.97
CA LEU A 55 1.19 8.33 26.80
C LEU A 55 1.94 8.43 25.48
N ALA A 56 1.87 9.61 24.87
CA ALA A 56 2.71 10.03 23.75
C ALA A 56 3.69 11.10 24.24
N ILE A 57 4.98 10.76 24.19
CA ILE A 57 6.08 11.58 24.69
C ILE A 57 7.07 11.79 23.54
N CYS A 58 7.61 12.99 23.40
CA CYS A 58 8.58 13.34 22.36
C CYS A 58 9.59 14.39 22.85
N SER A 59 10.60 14.69 22.03
CA SER A 59 11.49 15.82 22.27
C SER A 59 10.80 17.16 21.96
N PRO A 60 11.24 18.29 22.55
CA PRO A 60 10.64 19.60 22.29
C PRO A 60 10.62 20.00 20.80
N SER A 61 11.65 19.60 20.04
CA SER A 61 11.75 19.83 18.59
C SER A 61 10.66 19.13 17.77
N LEU A 62 10.10 18.03 18.29
CA LEU A 62 9.03 17.28 17.64
C LEU A 62 7.65 17.71 18.13
N ALA A 63 7.55 18.26 19.34
CA ALA A 63 6.26 18.61 19.94
C ALA A 63 5.43 19.57 19.07
N ILE A 64 6.09 20.51 18.40
CA ILE A 64 5.45 21.48 17.49
C ILE A 64 4.98 20.88 16.16
N LYS A 65 5.34 19.62 15.86
CA LYS A 65 5.07 18.95 14.59
C LYS A 65 4.01 17.86 14.68
N TRP A 66 3.51 17.57 15.89
CA TRP A 66 2.57 16.49 16.13
C TRP A 66 1.30 17.02 16.77
N ASP A 67 0.17 16.75 16.13
CA ASP A 67 -1.14 16.91 16.73
C ASP A 67 -1.55 15.60 17.42
N PHE A 68 -2.02 15.72 18.66
CA PHE A 68 -2.53 14.59 19.45
C PHE A 68 -4.05 14.56 19.42
N SER A 69 -4.62 13.36 19.29
CA SER A 69 -6.03 13.13 19.54
C SER A 69 -6.26 11.68 19.95
N VAL A 70 -7.41 11.41 20.57
CA VAL A 70 -7.85 10.06 20.92
C VAL A 70 -9.10 9.71 20.13
N ALA A 71 -9.14 8.49 19.58
CA ALA A 71 -10.31 8.02 18.84
C ALA A 71 -11.50 7.81 19.77
N ASP A 72 -12.70 8.11 19.28
CA ASP A 72 -13.95 7.96 20.03
C ASP A 72 -14.41 6.50 20.23
N ASP A 73 -13.83 5.53 19.51
CA ASP A 73 -14.22 4.12 19.54
C ASP A 73 -13.08 3.22 20.05
N LEU A 74 -13.43 2.28 20.92
CA LEU A 74 -12.54 1.28 21.51
C LEU A 74 -12.13 0.18 20.52
N HIS A 75 -12.85 0.02 19.39
CA HIS A 75 -12.57 -1.01 18.38
C HIS A 75 -12.49 -2.45 18.93
N ASN A 76 -13.25 -2.74 19.99
CA ASN A 76 -13.27 -3.99 20.78
C ASN A 76 -12.07 -4.22 21.73
N SER A 77 -11.18 -3.25 21.85
CA SER A 77 -10.27 -3.13 22.99
C SER A 77 -11.00 -2.56 24.21
N ASP A 78 -10.27 -2.39 25.29
CA ASP A 78 -10.51 -1.51 26.42
C ASP A 78 -9.66 -0.22 26.36
N HIS A 79 -8.65 -0.18 25.50
CA HIS A 79 -7.89 1.04 25.17
C HIS A 79 -8.48 1.78 23.96
N PHE A 80 -8.49 3.10 24.03
CA PHE A 80 -8.77 3.98 22.89
C PHE A 80 -7.49 4.18 22.07
N PRO A 81 -7.57 4.06 20.74
CA PRO A 81 -6.45 4.39 19.87
C PRO A 81 -6.03 5.86 20.04
N ILE A 82 -4.74 6.07 20.31
CA ILE A 82 -4.11 7.38 20.16
C ILE A 82 -3.82 7.62 18.67
N ILE A 83 -4.16 8.80 18.18
CA ILE A 83 -3.90 9.25 16.83
C ILE A 83 -2.94 10.44 16.92
N LEU A 84 -1.72 10.23 16.41
CA LEU A 84 -0.74 11.30 16.20
C LEU A 84 -0.75 11.68 14.72
N SER A 85 -1.00 12.96 14.43
CA SER A 85 -0.94 13.49 13.07
C SER A 85 0.30 14.36 12.93
N TYR A 86 1.15 14.05 11.96
CA TYR A 86 2.35 14.84 11.69
C TYR A 86 1.99 15.99 10.76
N SER A 87 2.34 17.21 11.16
CA SER A 87 1.92 18.44 10.47
C SER A 87 2.84 18.84 9.31
N ASP A 88 3.99 18.19 9.14
CA ASP A 88 4.95 18.48 8.07
C ASP A 88 4.64 17.62 6.83
N ASP A 89 4.56 18.25 5.66
CA ASP A 89 4.34 17.58 4.38
C ASP A 89 5.60 16.84 3.84
N ASP A 90 6.72 16.92 4.56
CA ASP A 90 7.99 16.27 4.21
C ASP A 90 7.91 14.73 4.23
N VAL A 91 6.88 14.14 4.84
CA VAL A 91 6.69 12.69 4.88
C VAL A 91 5.99 12.21 3.61
N THR A 92 6.79 11.79 2.64
CA THR A 92 6.29 11.08 1.47
C THR A 92 5.93 9.64 1.84
N TYR A 93 4.63 9.32 1.81
CA TYR A 93 4.19 7.94 1.92
C TYR A 93 4.58 7.16 0.66
N PRO A 94 4.99 5.88 0.79
CA PRO A 94 5.34 5.06 -0.37
C PRO A 94 4.11 4.88 -1.26
N GLU A 95 4.10 5.54 -2.42
CA GLU A 95 3.13 5.27 -3.47
C GLU A 95 3.60 4.09 -4.33
N ARG A 96 2.63 3.35 -4.88
CA ARG A 96 2.93 2.39 -5.94
C ARG A 96 3.11 3.14 -7.25
N PRO A 97 3.97 2.66 -8.15
CA PRO A 97 4.05 3.19 -9.50
C PRO A 97 2.67 3.17 -10.17
N LYS A 98 2.24 4.32 -10.69
CA LYS A 98 1.00 4.43 -11.47
C LYS A 98 1.18 3.64 -12.77
N ARG A 99 0.20 2.80 -13.11
CA ARG A 99 0.23 1.92 -14.29
C ARG A 99 -0.99 2.19 -15.16
N TYR A 100 -0.83 2.11 -16.47
CA TYR A 100 -1.95 2.21 -17.40
C TYR A 100 -2.96 1.09 -17.22
N ILE A 101 -4.24 1.44 -17.28
CA ILE A 101 -5.37 0.52 -17.17
C ILE A 101 -5.89 0.25 -18.59
N PHE A 102 -5.19 -0.62 -19.32
CA PHE A 102 -5.45 -0.88 -20.75
C PHE A 102 -6.86 -1.39 -21.05
N ASN A 103 -7.51 -2.07 -20.11
CA ASN A 103 -8.91 -2.50 -20.27
C ASN A 103 -9.92 -1.34 -20.24
N LYS A 104 -9.49 -0.13 -19.90
CA LYS A 104 -10.28 1.10 -19.94
C LYS A 104 -9.75 2.12 -20.95
N ALA A 105 -8.83 1.70 -21.83
CA ALA A 105 -8.26 2.58 -22.84
C ALA A 105 -9.33 2.99 -23.87
N ASP A 106 -9.34 4.27 -24.23
CA ASP A 106 -9.99 4.73 -25.45
C ASP A 106 -9.02 4.57 -26.62
N TRP A 107 -9.04 3.40 -27.26
CA TRP A 107 -8.15 3.12 -28.39
C TRP A 107 -8.40 4.00 -29.61
N THR A 108 -9.62 4.56 -29.73
CA THR A 108 -9.93 5.50 -30.81
C THR A 108 -9.20 6.81 -30.60
N LEU A 109 -9.30 7.38 -29.39
CA LEU A 109 -8.57 8.59 -29.03
C LEU A 109 -7.06 8.38 -29.09
N PHE A 110 -6.56 7.24 -28.60
CA PHE A 110 -5.14 6.91 -28.68
C PHE A 110 -4.65 6.91 -30.13
N SER A 111 -5.37 6.23 -31.04
CA SER A 111 -5.02 6.16 -32.46
C SER A 111 -5.03 7.53 -33.15
N GLN A 112 -5.99 8.39 -32.80
CA GLN A 112 -6.07 9.76 -33.32
C GLN A 112 -4.92 10.65 -32.83
N MET A 113 -4.40 10.40 -31.63
CA MET A 113 -3.34 11.21 -31.02
C MET A 113 -1.94 10.68 -31.34
N ALA A 114 -1.79 9.36 -31.50
CA ALA A 114 -0.51 8.69 -31.78
C ALA A 114 -0.12 8.76 -33.27
N LEU A 115 -0.30 9.91 -33.92
CA LEU A 115 0.01 10.11 -35.33
C LEU A 115 1.50 10.38 -35.51
N ILE A 116 2.21 9.42 -36.12
CA ILE A 116 3.61 9.55 -36.48
C ILE A 116 3.69 9.97 -37.95
N SER A 117 4.19 11.16 -38.21
CA SER A 117 4.36 11.67 -39.58
C SER A 117 5.69 11.20 -40.18
N LYS A 118 5.75 11.05 -41.50
CA LYS A 118 6.98 10.67 -42.22
C LYS A 118 8.13 11.67 -41.98
N GLN A 119 7.79 12.95 -41.89
CA GLN A 119 8.73 14.05 -41.60
C GLN A 119 9.37 13.94 -40.22
N LEU A 120 8.68 13.31 -39.26
CA LEU A 120 9.21 13.05 -37.92
C LEU A 120 10.36 12.03 -37.94
N VAL A 121 10.33 11.10 -38.90
CA VAL A 121 11.26 9.97 -39.01
C VAL A 121 12.43 10.27 -39.92
N GLU A 122 12.34 11.32 -40.74
CA GLU A 122 13.38 11.75 -41.70
C GLU A 122 14.41 12.73 -41.08
N LYS A 123 14.57 12.75 -39.75
CA LYS A 123 15.55 13.60 -39.07
C LYS A 123 16.96 13.00 -39.08
N GLU A 124 17.97 13.85 -38.95
CA GLU A 124 19.39 13.44 -38.99
C GLU A 124 19.82 12.63 -37.76
N SER A 125 19.21 12.88 -36.59
CA SER A 125 19.56 12.22 -35.32
C SER A 125 18.54 11.14 -34.97
N ILE A 126 19.01 9.91 -34.84
CA ILE A 126 18.19 8.77 -34.40
C ILE A 126 17.65 9.00 -32.99
N ASP A 127 18.46 9.58 -32.10
CA ASP A 127 18.07 9.86 -30.72
C ASP A 127 16.90 10.85 -30.65
N ASP A 128 16.91 11.87 -31.52
CA ASP A 128 15.83 12.85 -31.60
C ASP A 128 14.53 12.21 -32.13
N VAL A 129 14.63 11.31 -33.11
CA VAL A 129 13.48 10.56 -33.63
C VAL A 129 12.89 9.65 -32.55
N VAL A 130 13.73 8.92 -31.82
CA VAL A 130 13.29 8.03 -30.73
C VAL A 130 12.63 8.83 -29.62
N TYR A 131 13.20 9.98 -29.25
CA TYR A 131 12.62 10.87 -28.25
C TYR A 131 11.23 11.34 -28.66
N GLU A 132 11.06 11.87 -29.87
CA GLU A 132 9.77 12.41 -30.33
C GLU A 132 8.70 11.32 -30.50
N ILE A 133 9.06 10.15 -31.04
CA ILE A 133 8.12 9.03 -31.12
C ILE A 133 7.68 8.61 -29.71
N THR A 134 8.62 8.51 -28.78
CA THR A 134 8.33 8.14 -27.40
C THR A 134 7.41 9.16 -26.73
N ASP A 135 7.67 10.46 -26.94
CA ASP A 135 6.86 11.55 -26.40
C ASP A 135 5.42 11.54 -26.96
N ILE A 136 5.25 11.36 -28.27
CA ILE A 136 3.93 11.23 -28.91
C ILE A 136 3.16 10.05 -28.32
N LEU A 137 3.80 8.89 -28.19
CA LEU A 137 3.17 7.69 -27.65
C LEU A 137 2.79 7.85 -26.18
N ILE A 138 3.65 8.47 -25.36
CA ILE A 138 3.37 8.73 -23.95
C ILE A 138 2.24 9.75 -23.80
N THR A 139 2.27 10.85 -24.56
CA THR A 139 1.22 11.88 -24.54
C THR A 139 -0.13 11.31 -24.96
N ALA A 140 -0.16 10.53 -26.05
CA ALA A 140 -1.37 9.84 -26.49
C ALA A 140 -1.88 8.85 -25.44
N ALA A 141 -0.98 8.07 -24.81
CA ALA A 141 -1.34 7.13 -23.75
C ALA A 141 -1.89 7.86 -22.52
N ASP A 142 -1.32 8.99 -22.12
CA ASP A 142 -1.74 9.77 -20.96
C ASP A 142 -3.12 10.40 -21.14
N ALA A 143 -3.46 10.79 -22.38
CA ALA A 143 -4.78 11.31 -22.71
C ALA A 143 -5.84 10.21 -22.82
N ALA A 144 -5.49 9.07 -23.43
CA ALA A 144 -6.45 8.03 -23.79
C ALA A 144 -6.59 6.87 -22.79
N ILE A 145 -5.58 6.67 -21.93
CA ILE A 145 -5.53 5.51 -21.04
C ILE A 145 -5.44 5.95 -19.58
N PRO A 146 -6.48 5.72 -18.77
CA PRO A 146 -6.44 6.10 -17.37
C PRO A 146 -5.36 5.30 -16.63
N LYS A 147 -4.65 5.98 -15.72
CA LYS A 147 -3.65 5.36 -14.84
C LYS A 147 -4.27 4.90 -13.52
N THR A 148 -3.69 3.88 -12.89
CA THR A 148 -4.00 3.51 -11.51
C THR A 148 -3.68 4.65 -10.55
N SER A 149 -4.37 4.71 -9.42
CA SER A 149 -4.25 5.82 -8.47
C SER A 149 -2.90 5.88 -7.75
N GLY A 150 -2.05 4.86 -7.85
CA GLY A 150 -0.79 4.74 -7.08
C GLY A 150 -1.01 4.44 -5.59
N LYS A 151 -2.22 4.66 -5.06
CA LYS A 151 -2.54 4.40 -3.66
C LYS A 151 -2.38 2.93 -3.32
N ILE A 152 -1.75 2.65 -2.18
CA ILE A 152 -1.71 1.29 -1.63
C ILE A 152 -3.15 0.84 -1.37
N PRO A 153 -3.62 -0.26 -2.01
CA PRO A 153 -4.95 -0.76 -1.79
C PRO A 153 -5.09 -1.17 -0.33
N LYS A 154 -6.22 -0.79 0.28
CA LYS A 154 -6.55 -1.26 1.62
C LYS A 154 -6.61 -2.79 1.61
N ASN A 155 -6.06 -3.41 2.64
CA ASN A 155 -6.23 -4.83 2.87
C ASN A 155 -7.72 -5.14 3.03
N TRP A 156 -8.32 -5.67 1.96
CA TRP A 156 -9.73 -5.99 1.96
C TRP A 156 -10.00 -7.20 2.86
N LYS A 157 -11.05 -7.11 3.68
CA LYS A 157 -11.48 -8.18 4.59
C LYS A 157 -12.49 -9.06 3.84
N PRO A 158 -12.11 -10.26 3.35
CA PRO A 158 -12.98 -11.09 2.51
C PRO A 158 -14.23 -11.61 3.22
N TRP A 159 -14.25 -11.51 4.54
CA TRP A 159 -15.36 -11.91 5.39
C TRP A 159 -16.31 -10.76 5.74
N TRP A 160 -15.99 -9.52 5.36
CA TRP A 160 -16.84 -8.38 5.67
C TRP A 160 -18.05 -8.32 4.73
N ASN A 161 -19.25 -8.28 5.29
CA ASN A 161 -20.51 -8.26 4.55
C ASN A 161 -21.49 -7.23 5.14
N ALA A 162 -22.65 -7.07 4.51
CA ALA A 162 -23.68 -6.11 4.94
C ALA A 162 -24.14 -6.35 6.39
N GLU A 163 -24.27 -7.61 6.82
CA GLU A 163 -24.66 -7.97 8.19
C GLU A 163 -23.61 -7.46 9.21
N CYS A 164 -22.31 -7.59 8.90
CA CYS A 164 -21.24 -7.02 9.70
C CYS A 164 -21.38 -5.51 9.81
N GLY A 165 -21.61 -4.81 8.69
CA GLY A 165 -21.78 -3.36 8.68
C GLY A 165 -22.98 -2.88 9.48
N ILE A 166 -24.11 -3.60 9.43
CA ILE A 166 -25.31 -3.27 10.23
C ILE A 166 -25.02 -3.47 11.72
N ALA A 167 -24.40 -4.59 12.08
CA ALA A 167 -24.08 -4.90 13.48
C ALA A 167 -23.07 -3.90 14.07
N ASP A 168 -22.08 -3.49 13.27
CA ASP A 168 -21.06 -2.52 13.64
C ASP A 168 -21.68 -1.12 13.88
N LYS A 169 -22.55 -0.65 12.98
CA LYS A 169 -23.31 0.60 13.17
C LYS A 169 -24.19 0.56 14.43
N LYS A 170 -24.84 -0.58 14.71
CA LYS A 170 -25.64 -0.76 15.94
C LYS A 170 -24.77 -0.72 17.20
N GLN A 171 -23.60 -1.37 17.17
CA GLN A 171 -22.62 -1.32 18.25
C GLN A 171 -22.15 0.12 18.50
N ALA A 172 -21.74 0.83 17.46
CA ALA A 172 -21.28 2.22 17.54
C ALA A 172 -22.37 3.16 18.08
N LYS A 173 -23.63 2.99 17.63
CA LYS A 173 -24.76 3.78 18.15
C LYS A 173 -25.01 3.55 19.64
N ALA A 174 -24.96 2.28 20.08
CA ALA A 174 -25.14 1.94 21.50
C ALA A 174 -23.97 2.46 22.35
N TRP A 175 -22.74 2.38 21.83
CA TRP A 175 -21.56 2.96 22.46
C TRP A 175 -21.70 4.48 22.66
N ASN A 176 -22.01 5.22 21.59
CA ASN A 176 -22.18 6.67 21.66
C ASN A 176 -23.28 7.08 22.64
N ARG A 177 -24.37 6.31 22.72
CA ARG A 177 -25.44 6.56 23.69
C ARG A 177 -24.97 6.33 25.12
N PHE A 178 -24.28 5.22 25.39
CA PHE A 178 -23.73 4.93 26.71
C PHE A 178 -22.68 5.96 27.14
N ARG A 179 -21.78 6.35 26.25
CA ARG A 179 -20.75 7.36 26.52
C ARG A 179 -21.36 8.71 26.91
N ARG A 180 -22.41 9.15 26.21
CA ARG A 180 -23.12 10.41 26.52
C ARG A 180 -23.99 10.31 27.78
N TYR A 181 -24.58 9.15 28.02
CA TYR A 181 -25.52 8.91 29.12
C TYR A 181 -25.19 7.58 29.80
N PRO A 182 -24.30 7.57 30.80
CA PRO A 182 -23.73 6.35 31.39
C PRO A 182 -24.67 5.64 32.37
N THR A 183 -25.91 5.38 31.95
CA THR A 183 -26.90 4.62 32.73
C THR A 183 -26.66 3.12 32.63
N THR A 184 -27.11 2.36 33.63
CA THR A 184 -27.04 0.89 33.62
C THR A 184 -27.75 0.30 32.40
N ASP A 185 -28.89 0.85 31.99
CA ASP A 185 -29.62 0.38 30.80
C ASP A 185 -28.84 0.59 29.50
N ASN A 186 -28.23 1.77 29.33
CA ASN A 186 -27.40 2.05 28.16
C ASN A 186 -26.15 1.15 28.14
N PHE A 187 -25.57 0.86 29.31
CA PHE A 187 -24.45 -0.09 29.42
C PHE A 187 -24.86 -1.52 29.03
N ILE A 188 -26.02 -2.00 29.50
CA ILE A 188 -26.56 -3.31 29.13
C ILE A 188 -26.82 -3.36 27.62
N ALA A 189 -27.43 -2.33 27.05
CA ALA A 189 -27.69 -2.23 25.62
C ALA A 189 -26.39 -2.24 24.80
N PHE A 190 -25.35 -1.52 25.24
CA PHE A 190 -24.03 -1.55 24.62
C PHE A 190 -23.39 -2.94 24.71
N LYS A 191 -23.40 -3.60 25.88
CA LYS A 191 -22.87 -4.97 26.04
C LYS A 191 -23.57 -5.96 25.10
N HIS A 192 -24.90 -5.87 25.00
CA HIS A 192 -25.67 -6.71 24.09
C HIS A 192 -25.30 -6.46 22.62
N ALA A 193 -25.19 -5.19 22.20
CA ALA A 193 -24.79 -4.82 20.85
C ALA A 193 -23.34 -5.28 20.53
N LYS A 194 -22.39 -5.09 21.46
CA LYS A 194 -20.99 -5.55 21.35
C LYS A 194 -20.91 -7.07 21.20
N ALA A 195 -21.67 -7.82 22.00
CA ALA A 195 -21.73 -9.28 21.93
C ALA A 195 -22.30 -9.77 20.58
N ASN A 196 -23.40 -9.17 20.12
CA ASN A 196 -24.01 -9.53 18.84
C ASN A 196 -23.09 -9.20 17.66
N ALA A 197 -22.45 -8.03 17.65
CA ALA A 197 -21.50 -7.67 16.61
C ALA A 197 -20.29 -8.62 16.58
N ARG A 198 -19.76 -9.02 17.74
CA ARG A 198 -18.71 -10.04 17.84
C ARG A 198 -19.16 -11.39 17.26
N ARG A 199 -20.38 -11.83 17.58
CA ARG A 199 -20.97 -13.08 17.07
C ARG A 199 -21.08 -13.04 15.54
N ILE A 200 -21.62 -11.96 14.99
CA ILE A 200 -21.79 -11.78 13.54
C ILE A 200 -20.43 -11.77 12.83
N ARG A 201 -19.44 -11.02 13.34
CA ARG A 201 -18.09 -10.99 12.76
C ARG A 201 -17.45 -12.38 12.75
N ARG A 202 -17.52 -13.12 13.86
CA ARG A 202 -17.00 -14.51 13.96
C ARG A 202 -17.70 -15.46 12.99
N LYS A 203 -19.03 -15.37 12.88
CA LYS A 203 -19.82 -16.15 11.93
C LYS A 203 -19.39 -15.87 10.49
N SER A 204 -19.26 -14.59 10.12
CA SER A 204 -18.87 -14.19 8.77
C SER A 204 -17.43 -14.59 8.43
N GLN A 205 -16.49 -14.46 9.39
CA GLN A 205 -15.12 -14.97 9.25
C GLN A 205 -15.11 -16.48 9.00
N ARG A 206 -15.83 -17.25 9.82
CA ARG A 206 -15.94 -18.70 9.68
C ARG A 206 -16.55 -19.08 8.34
N ASN A 207 -17.64 -18.44 7.92
CA ASN A 207 -18.31 -18.73 6.66
C ASN A 207 -17.44 -18.41 5.45
N SER A 208 -16.76 -17.27 5.46
CA SER A 208 -15.80 -16.88 4.42
C SER A 208 -14.65 -17.88 4.33
N TRP A 209 -14.11 -18.30 5.47
CA TRP A 209 -13.06 -19.33 5.52
C TRP A 209 -13.55 -20.68 4.98
N MET A 210 -14.72 -21.16 5.42
CA MET A 210 -15.31 -22.40 4.92
C MET A 210 -15.56 -22.34 3.41
N SER A 211 -16.08 -21.22 2.90
CA SER A 211 -16.28 -21.01 1.47
C SER A 211 -14.94 -21.04 0.70
N PHE A 212 -13.91 -20.39 1.24
CA PHE A 212 -12.57 -20.41 0.65
C PHE A 212 -11.98 -21.82 0.60
N VAL A 213 -12.05 -22.58 1.69
CA VAL A 213 -11.58 -23.97 1.74
C VAL A 213 -12.39 -24.86 0.78
N ASN A 214 -13.72 -24.76 0.77
CA ASN A 214 -14.59 -25.53 -0.13
C ASN A 214 -14.36 -25.20 -1.62
N SER A 215 -13.83 -24.01 -1.91
CA SER A 215 -13.43 -23.63 -3.27
C SER A 215 -12.14 -24.34 -3.74
N ILE A 216 -11.47 -25.09 -2.87
CA ILE A 216 -10.36 -25.99 -3.17
C ILE A 216 -10.96 -27.38 -3.40
N ASN A 217 -11.22 -27.73 -4.66
CA ASN A 217 -11.85 -28.99 -5.04
C ASN A 217 -11.27 -29.53 -6.35
N SER A 218 -11.69 -30.73 -6.76
CA SER A 218 -11.16 -31.43 -7.93
C SER A 218 -11.36 -30.71 -9.28
N ARG A 219 -12.18 -29.65 -9.34
CA ARG A 219 -12.48 -28.92 -10.57
C ARG A 219 -11.54 -27.75 -10.85
N ILE A 220 -10.67 -27.38 -9.90
CA ILE A 220 -9.73 -26.26 -10.10
C ILE A 220 -8.43 -26.73 -10.75
N SER A 221 -7.78 -25.86 -11.52
CA SER A 221 -6.47 -26.15 -12.09
C SER A 221 -5.38 -26.27 -11.01
N ALA A 222 -4.34 -27.06 -11.27
CA ALA A 222 -3.20 -27.23 -10.36
C ALA A 222 -2.55 -25.88 -9.99
N LYS A 223 -2.46 -24.95 -10.95
CA LYS A 223 -1.97 -23.58 -10.69
C LYS A 223 -2.82 -22.86 -9.64
N LEU A 224 -4.14 -22.87 -9.80
CA LEU A 224 -5.07 -22.20 -8.89
C LEU A 224 -5.09 -22.87 -7.51
N LEU A 225 -4.97 -24.20 -7.45
CA LEU A 225 -4.80 -24.96 -6.21
C LEU A 225 -3.57 -24.47 -5.43
N TRP A 226 -2.40 -24.46 -6.07
CA TRP A 226 -1.16 -24.01 -5.43
C TRP A 226 -1.18 -22.53 -5.06
N ASP A 227 -1.83 -21.68 -5.86
CA ASP A 227 -2.04 -20.26 -5.50
C ASP A 227 -2.86 -20.12 -4.22
N LYS A 228 -3.91 -20.95 -4.04
CA LYS A 228 -4.71 -20.95 -2.80
C LYS A 228 -3.92 -21.51 -1.62
N ILE A 229 -3.17 -22.60 -1.78
CA ILE A 229 -2.31 -23.17 -0.73
C ILE A 229 -1.26 -22.17 -0.26
N ARG A 230 -0.62 -21.45 -1.20
CA ARG A 230 0.32 -20.37 -0.89
C ARG A 230 -0.31 -19.26 -0.05
N LYS A 231 -1.53 -18.82 -0.40
CA LYS A 231 -2.28 -17.83 0.39
C LYS A 231 -2.55 -18.29 1.81
N ILE A 232 -2.93 -19.56 2.00
CA ILE A 232 -3.15 -20.17 3.33
C ILE A 232 -1.84 -20.17 4.13
N SER A 233 -0.75 -20.52 3.47
CA SER A 233 0.58 -20.68 4.08
C SER A 233 1.32 -19.36 4.30
N GLY A 234 0.70 -18.21 4.01
CA GLY A 234 1.34 -16.88 4.15
C GLY A 234 2.33 -16.50 3.05
N TYR A 235 2.58 -17.38 2.06
CA TYR A 235 3.43 -17.12 0.91
C TYR A 235 2.68 -16.29 -0.15
N SER A 236 2.36 -15.04 0.16
CA SER A 236 1.74 -14.12 -0.79
C SER A 236 2.80 -13.46 -1.69
N LYS A 237 2.57 -13.46 -3.02
CA LYS A 237 3.44 -12.80 -4.02
C LYS A 237 3.44 -11.27 -3.96
N ASN A 238 2.89 -10.66 -2.91
CA ASN A 238 2.73 -9.20 -2.83
C ASN A 238 4.03 -8.46 -2.45
N GLY A 239 5.16 -9.14 -2.34
CA GLY A 239 6.42 -8.60 -1.82
C GLY A 239 7.54 -8.39 -2.86
N PHE A 240 7.22 -8.05 -4.11
CA PHE A 240 8.28 -7.71 -5.08
C PHE A 240 8.29 -6.22 -5.37
N SER A 241 8.88 -5.45 -4.43
CA SER A 241 9.67 -4.29 -4.81
C SER A 241 11.13 -4.68 -4.60
N LEU A 242 11.91 -4.75 -5.68
CA LEU A 242 13.37 -4.77 -5.54
C LEU A 242 13.74 -3.38 -5.01
N SER A 243 13.90 -3.25 -3.71
CA SER A 243 14.24 -1.98 -3.06
C SER A 243 15.76 -1.75 -3.02
N VAL A 244 16.54 -2.79 -3.32
CA VAL A 244 17.99 -2.80 -3.18
C VAL A 244 18.62 -3.72 -4.23
N LEU A 245 19.65 -3.23 -4.92
CA LEU A 245 20.57 -4.01 -5.74
C LEU A 245 22.00 -3.80 -5.20
N ASN A 246 22.75 -4.88 -4.95
CA ASN A 246 24.17 -4.79 -4.67
C ASN A 246 24.93 -5.05 -5.97
N LEU A 247 25.59 -4.02 -6.50
CA LEU A 247 26.45 -4.12 -7.67
C LEU A 247 27.89 -3.88 -7.22
N ASN A 248 28.73 -4.93 -7.29
CA ASN A 248 30.17 -4.86 -6.96
C ASN A 248 30.49 -4.24 -5.58
N GLY A 249 29.66 -4.50 -4.57
CA GLY A 249 29.84 -3.97 -3.21
C GLY A 249 29.14 -2.63 -2.96
N GLN A 250 28.60 -1.98 -4.00
CA GLN A 250 27.81 -0.76 -3.87
C GLN A 250 26.31 -1.08 -3.78
N VAL A 251 25.68 -0.59 -2.72
CA VAL A 251 24.24 -0.75 -2.48
C VAL A 251 23.49 0.37 -3.21
N ILE A 252 22.69 0.00 -4.20
CA ILE A 252 21.85 0.90 -4.99
C ILE A 252 20.40 0.73 -4.52
N THR A 253 19.77 1.83 -4.08
CA THR A 253 18.38 1.85 -3.57
C THR A 253 17.42 2.64 -4.46
N ASP A 254 17.95 3.47 -5.37
CA ASP A 254 17.16 4.22 -6.34
C ASP A 254 16.71 3.33 -7.50
N ILE A 255 15.40 3.33 -7.80
CA ILE A 255 14.80 2.43 -8.80
C ILE A 255 15.35 2.68 -10.21
N LYS A 256 15.61 3.94 -10.59
CA LYS A 256 16.16 4.27 -11.91
C LYS A 256 17.59 3.77 -12.03
N LYS A 257 18.41 3.96 -10.99
CA LYS A 257 19.78 3.43 -10.94
C LYS A 257 19.82 1.90 -10.94
N ILE A 258 18.91 1.25 -10.21
CA ILE A 258 18.76 -0.22 -10.25
C ILE A 258 18.43 -0.68 -11.67
N ALA A 259 17.46 -0.02 -12.33
CA ALA A 259 17.07 -0.37 -13.70
C ALA A 259 18.21 -0.18 -14.70
N ASN A 260 18.94 0.94 -14.61
CA ASN A 260 20.10 1.21 -15.47
C ASN A 260 21.22 0.19 -15.24
N ALA A 261 21.55 -0.13 -13.98
CA ALA A 261 22.55 -1.13 -13.65
C ALA A 261 22.19 -2.51 -14.23
N LEU A 262 20.93 -2.92 -14.11
CA LEU A 262 20.45 -4.14 -14.76
C LEU A 262 20.58 -4.05 -16.29
N GLY A 263 20.16 -2.93 -16.88
CA GLY A 263 20.30 -2.67 -18.32
C GLY A 263 21.74 -2.79 -18.81
N GLU A 264 22.69 -2.16 -18.12
CA GLU A 264 24.13 -2.24 -18.43
C GLU A 264 24.66 -3.68 -18.30
N THR A 265 24.27 -4.41 -17.25
CA THR A 265 24.69 -5.82 -17.11
C THR A 265 24.14 -6.68 -18.23
N PHE A 266 22.88 -6.49 -18.64
CA PHE A 266 22.31 -7.23 -19.77
C PHE A 266 22.95 -6.83 -21.10
N ALA A 267 23.22 -5.54 -21.32
CA ALA A 267 23.93 -5.05 -22.50
C ALA A 267 25.34 -5.66 -22.59
N THR A 268 26.05 -5.74 -21.47
CA THR A 268 27.38 -6.35 -21.38
C THR A 268 27.35 -7.86 -21.62
N VAL A 269 26.38 -8.57 -21.03
CA VAL A 269 26.22 -10.01 -21.28
C VAL A 269 25.81 -10.30 -22.73
N SER A 270 25.06 -9.39 -23.35
CA SER A 270 24.57 -9.52 -24.73
C SER A 270 25.52 -8.88 -25.76
N SER A 271 26.63 -8.29 -25.32
CA SER A 271 27.59 -7.63 -26.21
C SER A 271 28.33 -8.65 -27.05
N GLU A 272 28.86 -8.21 -28.18
CA GLU A 272 29.56 -9.08 -29.12
C GLU A 272 30.75 -9.80 -28.48
N THR A 273 31.41 -9.13 -27.54
CA THR A 273 32.54 -9.67 -26.75
C THR A 273 32.16 -10.85 -25.86
N SER A 274 30.88 -11.09 -25.61
CA SER A 274 30.37 -12.20 -24.80
C SER A 274 30.04 -13.44 -25.64
N TYR A 275 29.99 -13.33 -26.97
CA TYR A 275 29.81 -14.47 -27.87
C TYR A 275 31.14 -15.18 -28.17
N ARG A 276 31.05 -16.47 -28.53
CA ARG A 276 32.22 -17.20 -29.02
C ARG A 276 32.68 -16.62 -30.36
N GLN A 277 34.00 -16.59 -30.59
CA GLN A 277 34.60 -16.04 -31.80
C GLN A 277 34.02 -16.63 -33.11
N GLU A 278 33.66 -17.91 -33.07
CA GLU A 278 32.99 -18.64 -34.17
C GLU A 278 31.66 -17.98 -34.56
N PHE A 279 30.84 -17.62 -33.56
CA PHE A 279 29.55 -16.98 -33.77
C PHE A 279 29.69 -15.53 -34.21
N ILE A 280 30.66 -14.80 -33.67
CA ILE A 280 30.97 -13.42 -34.12
C ILE A 280 31.30 -13.44 -35.61
N THR A 281 32.20 -14.34 -36.03
CA THR A 281 32.61 -14.48 -37.44
C THR A 281 31.41 -14.80 -38.34
N TYR A 282 30.54 -15.71 -37.91
CA TYR A 282 29.30 -16.03 -38.62
C TYR A 282 28.37 -14.81 -38.74
N LYS A 283 28.10 -14.12 -37.62
CA LYS A 283 27.23 -12.94 -37.54
C LYS A 283 27.72 -11.84 -38.48
N THR A 284 29.00 -11.46 -38.42
CA THR A 284 29.57 -10.41 -39.29
C THR A 284 29.50 -10.78 -40.76
N THR A 285 29.65 -12.08 -41.09
CA THR A 285 29.54 -12.57 -42.48
C THR A 285 28.11 -12.47 -42.99
N GLU A 286 27.11 -12.78 -42.17
CA GLU A 286 25.69 -12.72 -42.55
C GLU A 286 25.16 -11.28 -42.59
N GLU A 287 25.51 -10.44 -41.62
CA GLU A 287 25.10 -9.02 -41.58
C GLU A 287 25.76 -8.19 -42.70
N GLY A 288 26.91 -8.63 -43.22
CA GLY A 288 27.56 -8.02 -44.39
C GLY A 288 26.87 -8.32 -45.71
N LYS A 289 25.85 -9.20 -45.74
CA LYS A 289 25.08 -9.49 -46.96
C LYS A 289 24.07 -8.38 -47.21
N VAL A 290 24.20 -7.71 -48.35
CA VAL A 290 23.22 -6.71 -48.80
C VAL A 290 21.89 -7.41 -49.07
N LEU A 291 20.86 -7.07 -48.28
CA LEU A 291 19.50 -7.55 -48.48
C LEU A 291 18.79 -6.68 -49.53
N TYR A 292 18.41 -7.30 -50.64
CA TYR A 292 17.56 -6.67 -51.65
C TYR A 292 16.10 -6.99 -51.34
N PHE A 293 15.41 -6.04 -50.72
CA PHE A 293 13.97 -6.14 -50.51
C PHE A 293 13.24 -5.70 -51.79
N THR A 294 12.77 -6.66 -52.59
CA THR A 294 11.78 -6.37 -53.63
C THR A 294 10.39 -6.38 -53.01
N THR A 295 9.80 -5.20 -52.81
CA THR A 295 8.41 -5.07 -52.39
C THR A 295 7.50 -5.49 -53.54
N ASN A 296 6.77 -6.60 -53.38
CA ASN A 296 5.66 -6.92 -54.25
C ASN A 296 4.44 -6.12 -53.76
N SER A 297 3.93 -5.22 -54.59
CA SER A 297 2.91 -4.22 -54.26
C SER A 297 1.51 -4.77 -53.92
N ASN A 298 1.36 -6.08 -53.65
CA ASN A 298 0.07 -6.78 -53.62
C ASN A 298 -0.25 -7.52 -52.31
N GLU A 299 0.53 -7.39 -51.25
CA GLU A 299 0.16 -7.99 -49.96
C GLU A 299 -0.56 -6.98 -49.06
N ASN A 300 -1.89 -7.12 -49.02
CA ASN A 300 -2.72 -6.55 -47.96
C ASN A 300 -2.26 -7.12 -46.62
N ILE A 301 -1.58 -6.31 -45.82
CA ILE A 301 -1.23 -6.64 -44.44
C ILE A 301 -2.52 -6.67 -43.63
N ILE A 302 -3.07 -7.87 -43.44
CA ILE A 302 -4.10 -8.13 -42.43
C ILE A 302 -3.37 -8.17 -41.08
N LEU A 303 -3.44 -7.08 -40.33
CA LEU A 303 -3.12 -7.09 -38.91
C LEU A 303 -4.21 -7.88 -38.18
N THR A 304 -4.00 -9.18 -37.99
CA THR A 304 -4.78 -9.96 -37.03
C THR A 304 -4.32 -9.62 -35.62
N SER A 305 -5.22 -8.97 -34.88
CA SER A 305 -5.08 -8.64 -33.46
C SER A 305 -4.83 -9.89 -32.62
N ILE A 306 -3.82 -9.83 -31.74
CA ILE A 306 -3.71 -10.65 -30.53
C ILE A 306 -3.86 -9.72 -29.34
#